data_AF-A0A497GVE7-F1
#
_entry.id   AF-A0A497GVE7-F1
#
_cell.length_a   1.000
_cell.length_b   1.000
_cell.length_c   1.000
_cell.angle_alpha   90.00
_cell.angle_beta   90.00
_cell.angle_gamma   90.00
#
_symmetry.space_group_name_H-M   'P 1'
#
loop_
_entity.id
_entity.type
_entity.pdbx_description
1 polymer ?
#
loop_
_entity_poly.entity_id
_entity_poly.type
_entity_poly.pdbx_seq_one_letter_code
_entity_poly.pdbx_strand_id
1 'polypeptide(L)'
;MKIDAQTQEKLRRWADKTGFTYEELLERLKQKYEEIRQYAKVSEETALQRARFLLYSELKRELISPAQWYEGIILGYSEAWDITEPQRRQILAEYEANPERALAEGKVMVDDQGNVIPLDTRSTLPNGQPNPWYGKPIRPMIIRNIVGVTRPISGGDWKITIMTARFDQAENLPQLARPVKFRALPAEETEHLRMLRTSRITKYIETSPSGWQIPTEPVELLRGAPDVYKPELKQLMEYYDQHANQRTTLAIIEGDVV
;
A
#
# COMPACT_ATOMS: atom_id res chain seq x y z
N MET A 1 -17.19 17.91 30.33
CA MET A 1 -17.53 18.04 28.90
C MET A 1 -18.78 17.22 28.59
N LYS A 2 -19.88 17.86 28.17
CA LYS A 2 -21.02 17.13 27.57
C LYS A 2 -20.73 16.91 26.09
N ILE A 3 -20.95 15.69 25.60
CA ILE A 3 -20.69 15.32 24.21
C ILE A 3 -22.02 15.21 23.49
N ASP A 4 -22.22 16.02 22.46
CA ASP A 4 -23.42 15.97 21.63
C ASP A 4 -23.45 14.69 20.77
N ALA A 5 -24.65 14.28 20.36
CA ALA A 5 -24.85 13.09 19.52
C ALA A 5 -24.10 13.18 18.18
N GLN A 6 -23.96 14.39 17.62
CA GLN A 6 -23.23 14.62 16.37
C GLN A 6 -21.74 14.26 16.50
N THR A 7 -21.14 14.56 17.66
CA THR A 7 -19.75 14.30 17.97
C THR A 7 -19.53 12.81 18.20
N GLN A 8 -20.43 12.15 18.93
CA GLN A 8 -20.39 10.69 19.07
C GLN A 8 -20.42 9.98 17.71
N GLU A 9 -21.34 10.38 16.83
CA GLU A 9 -21.45 9.82 15.48
C GLU A 9 -20.19 10.08 14.65
N LYS A 10 -19.61 11.28 14.72
CA LYS A 10 -18.35 11.59 14.01
C LYS A 10 -17.19 10.74 14.52
N LEU A 11 -17.05 10.59 15.83
CA LEU A 11 -15.99 9.77 16.42
C LEU A 11 -16.12 8.29 16.01
N ARG A 12 -17.33 7.74 15.94
CA ARG A 12 -17.56 6.37 15.42
C ARG A 12 -17.12 6.23 13.97
N ARG A 13 -17.56 7.14 13.09
CA ARG A 13 -17.14 7.13 11.67
C ARG A 13 -15.62 7.30 11.51
N TRP A 14 -15.00 8.10 12.38
CA TRP A 14 -13.55 8.28 12.36
C TRP A 14 -12.84 7.04 12.87
N ALA A 15 -13.35 6.37 13.90
CA ALA A 15 -12.82 5.10 14.41
C ALA A 15 -12.74 4.07 13.27
N ASP A 16 -13.85 3.86 12.55
CA ASP A 16 -13.92 2.91 11.44
C ASP A 16 -12.88 3.17 10.34
N LYS A 17 -12.64 4.45 10.02
CA LYS A 17 -11.68 4.86 8.98
C LYS A 17 -10.23 4.84 9.45
N THR A 18 -9.99 5.17 10.70
CA THR A 18 -8.64 5.42 11.23
C THR A 18 -8.06 4.24 11.98
N GLY A 19 -8.87 3.22 12.29
CA GLY A 19 -8.45 2.03 13.02
C GLY A 19 -8.27 2.25 14.52
N PHE A 20 -8.43 3.49 14.99
CA PHE A 20 -8.54 3.78 16.41
C PHE A 20 -9.90 3.32 16.94
N THR A 21 -9.94 2.92 18.20
CA THR A 21 -11.18 2.68 18.91
C THR A 21 -11.92 3.99 19.17
N TYR A 22 -13.22 3.90 19.39
CA TYR A 22 -14.03 5.05 19.76
C TYR A 22 -13.51 5.69 21.06
N GLU A 23 -13.10 4.85 22.02
CA GLU A 23 -12.57 5.23 23.33
C GLU A 23 -11.26 6.02 23.20
N GLU A 24 -10.34 5.56 22.35
CA GLU A 24 -9.09 6.29 22.08
C GLU A 24 -9.35 7.67 21.47
N LEU A 25 -10.26 7.75 20.49
CA LEU A 25 -10.60 9.03 19.87
C LEU A 25 -11.33 9.96 20.84
N LEU A 26 -12.18 9.41 21.70
CA LEU A 26 -12.85 10.14 22.75
C LEU A 26 -11.86 10.74 23.75
N GLU A 27 -10.85 9.98 24.15
CA GLU A 27 -9.83 10.45 25.08
C GLU A 27 -8.97 11.57 24.47
N ARG A 28 -8.56 11.42 23.21
CA ARG A 28 -7.85 12.48 22.47
C ARG A 28 -8.69 13.75 22.33
N LEU A 29 -10.00 13.61 22.11
CA LEU A 29 -10.92 14.76 22.05
C LEU A 29 -10.96 15.49 23.39
N LYS A 30 -11.06 14.76 24.51
CA LYS A 30 -11.05 15.35 25.86
C LYS A 30 -9.76 16.10 26.14
N GLN A 31 -8.60 15.53 25.83
CA GLN A 31 -7.31 16.18 26.02
C GLN A 31 -7.26 17.54 25.31
N LYS A 32 -7.63 17.58 24.03
CA LYS A 32 -7.70 18.83 23.24
C LYS A 32 -8.72 19.83 23.77
N TYR A 33 -9.86 19.33 24.27
CA TYR A 33 -10.87 20.18 24.90
C TYR A 33 -10.32 20.87 26.15
N GLU A 34 -9.63 20.13 27.02
CA GLU A 34 -9.02 20.68 28.23
C GLU A 34 -7.90 21.68 27.90
N GLU A 35 -7.05 21.39 26.92
CA GLU A 35 -6.03 22.34 26.43
C GLU A 35 -6.68 23.67 26.00
N ILE A 36 -7.75 23.62 25.18
CA ILE A 36 -8.44 24.83 24.73
C ILE A 36 -9.06 25.60 25.89
N ARG A 37 -9.61 24.89 26.89
CA ARG A 37 -10.22 25.50 28.08
C ARG A 37 -9.19 26.14 29.01
N GLN A 38 -7.96 25.62 29.06
CA GLN A 38 -6.87 26.19 29.82
C GLN A 38 -6.39 27.53 29.22
N TYR A 39 -6.28 27.61 27.89
CA TYR A 39 -5.71 28.79 27.22
C TYR A 39 -6.74 29.83 26.75
N ALA A 40 -8.02 29.46 26.62
CA ALA A 40 -9.04 30.35 26.08
C ALA A 40 -10.32 30.36 26.93
N LYS A 41 -10.76 31.57 27.32
CA LYS A 41 -12.07 31.80 27.94
C LYS A 41 -13.18 31.78 26.88
N VAL A 42 -13.44 30.60 26.33
CA VAL A 42 -14.51 30.36 25.34
C VAL A 42 -15.65 29.54 25.95
N SER A 43 -16.84 29.62 25.35
CA SER A 43 -17.98 28.79 25.73
C SER A 43 -17.67 27.29 25.55
N GLU A 44 -18.36 26.42 26.28
CA GLU A 44 -18.15 24.96 26.19
C GLU A 44 -18.37 24.44 24.77
N GLU A 45 -19.41 24.94 24.08
CA GLU A 45 -19.71 24.57 22.70
C GLU A 45 -18.58 24.96 21.74
N THR A 46 -18.04 26.17 21.89
CA THR A 46 -16.93 26.64 21.06
C THR A 46 -15.65 25.85 21.33
N ALA A 47 -15.37 25.53 22.61
CA ALA A 47 -14.24 24.68 22.98
C ALA A 47 -14.36 23.28 22.35
N LEU A 48 -15.54 22.66 22.42
CA LEU A 48 -15.81 21.35 21.82
C LEU A 48 -15.65 21.38 20.29
N GLN A 49 -16.20 22.41 19.63
CA GLN A 49 -16.08 22.56 18.18
C GLN A 49 -14.62 22.70 17.74
N ARG A 50 -13.83 23.50 18.46
CA ARG A 50 -12.39 23.68 18.19
C ARG A 50 -11.60 22.40 18.46
N ALA A 51 -11.86 21.71 19.57
CA ALA A 51 -11.21 20.44 19.91
C ALA A 51 -11.47 19.38 18.81
N ARG A 52 -12.72 19.29 18.35
CA ARG A 52 -13.12 18.42 17.25
C ARG A 52 -12.43 18.78 15.94
N PHE A 53 -12.27 20.06 15.64
CA PHE A 53 -11.55 20.53 14.44
C PHE A 53 -10.06 20.19 14.49
N LEU A 54 -9.42 20.33 15.65
CA LEU A 54 -8.02 19.94 15.83
C LEU A 54 -7.84 18.44 15.65
N LEU A 55 -8.71 17.62 16.28
CA LEU A 55 -8.69 16.17 16.10
C LEU A 55 -8.93 15.77 14.63
N TYR A 56 -9.90 16.41 13.96
CA TYR A 56 -10.13 16.17 12.53
C TYR A 56 -8.90 16.52 11.68
N SER A 57 -8.23 17.64 11.98
CA SER A 57 -7.07 18.10 11.22
C SER A 57 -5.89 17.12 11.34
N GLU A 58 -5.71 16.52 12.52
CA GLU A 58 -4.72 15.45 12.74
C GLU A 58 -5.06 14.20 11.93
N LEU A 59 -6.32 13.78 11.94
CA LEU A 59 -6.79 12.57 11.27
C LEU A 59 -7.12 12.78 9.78
N LYS A 60 -6.97 14.00 9.27
CA LYS A 60 -7.50 14.39 7.95
C LYS A 60 -6.94 13.49 6.86
N ARG A 61 -5.64 13.17 6.90
CA ARG A 61 -4.97 12.34 5.88
C ARG A 61 -5.54 10.92 5.87
N GLU A 62 -5.80 10.37 7.05
CA GLU A 62 -6.38 9.05 7.25
C GLU A 62 -7.85 9.01 6.81
N LEU A 63 -8.60 10.09 7.06
CA LEU A 63 -10.03 10.18 6.76
C LEU A 63 -10.35 10.35 5.27
N ILE A 64 -9.51 11.10 4.55
CA ILE A 64 -9.69 11.33 3.10
C ILE A 64 -9.18 10.16 2.26
N SER A 65 -8.27 9.34 2.79
CA SER A 65 -7.70 8.23 2.04
C SER A 65 -8.77 7.16 1.78
N PRO A 66 -8.89 6.66 0.53
CA PRO A 66 -9.77 5.54 0.22
C PRO A 66 -9.21 4.19 0.70
N ALA A 67 -8.03 4.17 1.32
CA ALA A 67 -7.44 2.94 1.84
C ALA A 67 -8.30 2.34 2.96
N GLN A 68 -8.55 1.04 2.89
CA GLN A 68 -9.36 0.28 3.83
C GLN A 68 -8.49 -0.50 4.80
N TRP A 69 -9.04 -0.86 5.96
CA TRP A 69 -8.37 -1.66 6.96
C TRP A 69 -8.49 -3.15 6.67
N TYR A 70 -7.34 -3.83 6.76
CA TYR A 70 -7.21 -5.27 6.63
C TYR A 70 -6.51 -5.83 7.85
N GLU A 71 -6.78 -7.09 8.14
CA GLU A 71 -6.01 -7.89 9.06
C GLU A 71 -5.59 -9.21 8.40
N GLY A 72 -4.45 -9.75 8.82
CA GLY A 72 -4.00 -11.06 8.37
C GLY A 72 -2.54 -11.35 8.66
N ILE A 73 -2.01 -12.37 7.99
CA ILE A 73 -0.61 -12.79 8.10
C ILE A 73 0.07 -12.59 6.75
N ILE A 74 1.26 -12.03 6.80
CA ILE A 74 2.12 -11.89 5.64
C ILE A 74 3.10 -13.07 5.59
N LEU A 75 3.17 -13.71 4.43
CA LEU A 75 3.85 -14.99 4.23
C LEU A 75 5.18 -14.83 3.50
N GLY A 76 5.26 -13.86 2.60
CA GLY A 76 6.47 -13.63 1.83
C GLY A 76 6.50 -12.30 1.12
N TYR A 77 7.69 -11.97 0.65
CA TYR A 77 7.96 -10.83 -0.21
C TYR A 77 8.74 -11.29 -1.42
N SER A 78 8.48 -10.66 -2.54
CA SER A 78 9.42 -10.72 -3.64
C SER A 78 10.70 -9.94 -3.33
N GLU A 79 11.71 -10.13 -4.16
CA GLU A 79 12.84 -9.21 -4.23
C GLU A 79 12.37 -7.79 -4.61
N ALA A 80 13.19 -6.79 -4.27
CA ALA A 80 13.01 -5.43 -4.77
C ALA A 80 13.40 -5.39 -6.24
N TRP A 81 12.53 -4.83 -7.09
CA TRP A 81 12.92 -4.53 -8.47
C TRP A 81 12.52 -3.12 -8.86
N ASP A 82 13.31 -2.54 -9.75
CA ASP A 82 13.09 -1.21 -10.31
C ASP A 82 12.38 -1.33 -11.66
N ILE A 83 11.09 -0.97 -11.70
CA ILE A 83 10.32 -1.04 -12.95
C ILE A 83 10.75 -0.01 -13.99
N THR A 84 11.56 0.98 -13.62
CA THR A 84 12.08 1.98 -14.57
C THR A 84 13.43 1.59 -15.16
N GLU A 85 14.06 0.55 -14.62
CA GLU A 85 15.40 0.13 -15.04
C GLU A 85 15.47 -0.25 -16.53
N PRO A 86 14.53 -1.05 -17.09
CA PRO A 86 14.59 -1.40 -18.51
C PRO A 86 14.51 -0.17 -19.42
N GLN A 87 13.68 0.81 -19.06
CA GLN A 87 13.54 2.07 -19.81
C GLN A 87 14.83 2.89 -19.75
N ARG A 88 15.44 3.02 -18.57
CA ARG A 88 16.72 3.73 -18.44
C ARG A 88 17.82 3.03 -19.24
N ARG A 89 17.91 1.70 -19.15
CA ARG A 89 18.90 0.90 -19.88
C ARG A 89 18.75 1.09 -21.39
N GLN A 90 17.52 1.08 -21.90
CA GLN A 90 17.24 1.34 -23.30
C GLN A 90 17.72 2.73 -23.73
N ILE A 91 17.37 3.79 -22.98
CA ILE A 91 17.76 5.17 -23.30
C ILE A 91 19.29 5.33 -23.29
N LEU A 92 19.97 4.71 -22.33
CA LEU A 92 21.44 4.75 -22.26
C LEU A 92 22.08 4.00 -23.44
N ALA A 93 21.55 2.85 -23.83
CA ALA A 93 22.02 2.13 -25.01
C ALA A 93 21.81 2.95 -26.31
N GLU A 94 20.71 3.69 -26.43
CA GLU A 94 20.48 4.61 -27.55
C GLU A 94 21.46 5.78 -27.55
N TYR A 95 21.81 6.31 -26.37
CA TYR A 95 22.85 7.33 -26.24
C TYR A 95 24.24 6.79 -26.62
N GLU A 96 24.61 5.60 -26.16
CA GLU A 96 25.88 4.95 -26.52
C GLU A 96 25.99 4.72 -28.03
N ALA A 97 24.88 4.38 -28.70
CA ALA A 97 24.85 4.17 -30.14
C ALA A 97 24.90 5.50 -30.94
N ASN A 98 24.23 6.56 -30.48
CA ASN A 98 24.27 7.88 -31.13
C ASN A 98 24.01 9.02 -30.12
N PRO A 99 25.07 9.59 -29.52
CA PRO A 99 24.95 10.63 -28.51
C PRO A 99 24.25 11.91 -29.00
N GLU A 100 24.60 12.38 -30.20
CA GLU A 100 24.05 13.61 -30.79
C GLU A 100 22.54 13.49 -30.98
N ARG A 101 22.08 12.35 -31.50
CA ARG A 101 20.66 12.08 -31.70
C ARG A 101 19.90 12.00 -30.38
N ALA A 102 20.43 11.27 -29.39
CA ALA A 102 19.77 11.13 -28.10
C ALA A 102 19.64 12.47 -27.34
N LEU A 103 20.62 13.36 -27.48
CA LEU A 103 20.56 14.73 -26.97
C LEU A 103 19.56 15.59 -27.74
N ALA A 104 19.60 15.56 -29.07
CA ALA A 104 18.69 16.33 -29.93
C ALA A 104 17.21 15.92 -29.75
N GLU A 105 16.96 14.63 -29.52
CA GLU A 105 15.63 14.09 -29.22
C GLU A 105 15.20 14.31 -27.75
N GLY A 106 16.07 14.87 -26.91
CA GLY A 106 15.77 15.13 -25.49
C GLY A 106 15.59 13.87 -24.64
N LYS A 107 16.21 12.75 -25.03
CA LYS A 107 16.14 11.47 -24.31
C LYS A 107 17.06 11.44 -23.11
N VAL A 108 18.15 12.21 -23.16
CA VAL A 108 19.11 12.37 -22.08
C VAL A 108 19.45 13.84 -21.87
N MET A 109 19.95 14.17 -20.69
CA MET A 109 20.72 15.40 -20.45
C MET A 109 22.09 15.03 -19.88
N VAL A 110 23.06 15.93 -20.04
CA VAL A 110 24.36 15.83 -19.38
C VAL A 110 24.36 16.85 -18.25
N ASP A 111 24.68 16.43 -17.03
CA ASP A 111 24.81 17.35 -15.90
C ASP A 111 26.15 18.09 -15.90
N ASP A 112 26.33 19.02 -14.96
CA ASP A 112 27.55 19.83 -14.84
C ASP A 112 28.82 19.01 -14.54
N GLN A 113 28.66 17.73 -14.17
CA GLN A 113 29.76 16.79 -13.90
C GLN A 113 30.05 15.88 -15.09
N GLY A 114 29.30 16.02 -16.19
CA GLY A 114 29.44 15.17 -17.37
C GLY A 114 28.68 13.85 -17.30
N ASN A 115 27.83 13.64 -16.28
CA ASN A 115 27.03 12.41 -16.18
C ASN A 115 25.82 12.47 -17.11
N VAL A 116 25.55 11.36 -17.78
CA VAL A 116 24.39 11.20 -18.68
C VAL A 116 23.18 10.77 -17.87
N ILE A 117 22.12 11.58 -17.89
CA ILE A 117 20.89 11.37 -17.12
C ILE A 117 19.74 11.08 -18.09
N PRO A 118 19.11 9.89 -18.02
CA PRO A 118 17.95 9.55 -18.85
C PRO A 118 16.70 10.34 -18.43
N LEU A 119 15.95 10.83 -19.41
CA LEU A 119 14.75 11.66 -19.23
C LEU A 119 13.47 10.92 -19.64
N ASP A 120 12.35 11.23 -18.99
CA ASP A 120 11.05 10.69 -19.38
C ASP A 120 10.51 11.45 -20.61
N THR A 121 10.49 10.76 -21.75
CA THR A 121 10.09 11.31 -23.05
C THR A 121 8.61 11.14 -23.36
N ARG A 122 7.83 10.55 -22.44
CA ARG A 122 6.39 10.34 -22.66
C ARG A 122 5.66 11.64 -22.42
N SER A 123 5.06 12.21 -23.46
CA SER A 123 4.25 13.44 -23.36
C SER A 123 2.94 13.21 -22.60
N THR A 124 2.41 11.99 -22.65
CA THR A 124 1.18 11.58 -21.96
C THR A 124 1.38 10.31 -21.15
N LEU A 125 0.63 10.20 -20.06
CA LEU A 125 0.51 8.98 -19.27
C LEU A 125 -0.44 7.99 -19.97
N PRO A 126 -0.45 6.69 -19.60
CA PRO A 126 -1.35 5.69 -20.19
C PRO A 126 -2.84 6.03 -20.07
N ASN A 127 -3.22 6.90 -19.13
CA ASN A 127 -4.59 7.40 -18.96
C ASN A 127 -4.91 8.63 -19.82
N GLY A 128 -4.03 9.04 -20.73
CA GLY A 128 -4.20 10.19 -21.64
C GLY A 128 -3.88 11.55 -21.02
N GLN A 129 -3.60 11.63 -19.71
CA GLN A 129 -3.26 12.90 -19.06
C GLN A 129 -1.83 13.35 -19.43
N PRO A 130 -1.56 14.67 -19.48
CA PRO A 130 -0.20 15.18 -19.65
C PRO A 130 0.73 14.61 -18.59
N ASN A 131 1.92 14.17 -18.99
CA ASN A 131 2.89 13.62 -18.05
C ASN A 131 3.61 14.76 -17.29
N PRO A 132 3.41 14.91 -15.96
CA PRO A 132 4.10 15.94 -15.19
C PRO A 132 5.62 15.71 -15.08
N TRP A 133 6.09 14.55 -15.50
CA TRP A 133 7.50 14.15 -15.53
C TRP A 133 8.13 14.25 -16.92
N TYR A 134 7.39 14.70 -17.94
CA TYR A 134 7.95 14.90 -19.27
C TYR A 134 9.19 15.80 -19.25
N GLY A 135 10.28 15.33 -19.86
CA GLY A 135 11.58 16.00 -19.90
C GLY A 135 12.33 16.02 -18.57
N LYS A 136 11.87 15.29 -17.54
CA LYS A 136 12.54 15.20 -16.23
C LYS A 136 13.30 13.88 -16.08
N PRO A 137 14.34 13.85 -15.21
CA PRO A 137 15.08 12.63 -14.93
C PRO A 137 14.19 11.46 -14.50
N ILE A 138 14.42 10.29 -15.11
CA ILE A 138 13.76 9.04 -14.72
C ILE A 138 14.37 8.57 -13.40
N ARG A 139 13.58 8.62 -12.32
CA ARG A 139 13.99 8.15 -11.01
C ARG A 139 13.67 6.66 -10.82
N PRO A 140 14.50 5.90 -10.10
CA PRO A 140 14.19 4.54 -9.70
C PRO A 140 12.80 4.44 -9.05
N MET A 141 12.02 3.46 -9.50
CA MET A 141 10.74 3.14 -8.90
C MET A 141 10.78 1.71 -8.39
N ILE A 142 11.28 1.58 -7.16
CA ILE A 142 11.39 0.31 -6.47
C ILE A 142 10.00 -0.16 -6.08
N ILE A 143 9.69 -1.41 -6.43
CA ILE A 143 8.48 -2.09 -6.00
C ILE A 143 8.79 -3.48 -5.44
N ARG A 144 7.88 -3.98 -4.62
CA ARG A 144 7.85 -5.36 -4.14
C ARG A 144 6.41 -5.86 -4.13
N ASN A 145 6.23 -7.15 -4.36
CA ASN A 145 4.97 -7.82 -4.10
C ASN A 145 5.03 -8.48 -2.73
N ILE A 146 4.03 -8.19 -1.92
CA ILE A 146 3.80 -8.79 -0.61
C ILE A 146 2.72 -9.85 -0.77
N VAL A 147 2.98 -11.07 -0.33
CA VAL A 147 2.02 -12.18 -0.37
C VAL A 147 1.59 -12.52 1.05
N GLY A 148 0.29 -12.64 1.27
CA GLY A 148 -0.26 -12.99 2.58
C GLY A 148 -1.67 -13.56 2.48
N VAL A 149 -2.28 -13.84 3.63
CA VAL A 149 -3.70 -14.20 3.73
C VAL A 149 -4.37 -13.17 4.62
N THR A 150 -5.36 -12.47 4.06
CA THR A 150 -5.96 -11.30 4.72
C THR A 150 -7.48 -11.26 4.55
N ARG A 151 -8.15 -10.48 5.41
CA ARG A 151 -9.56 -10.07 5.26
C ARG A 151 -9.75 -8.60 5.62
N PRO A 152 -10.85 -7.96 5.18
CA PRO A 152 -11.23 -6.64 5.68
C PRO A 152 -11.58 -6.70 7.18
N ILE A 153 -11.19 -5.69 7.95
CA ILE A 153 -11.54 -5.60 9.39
C ILE A 153 -13.06 -5.44 9.58
N SER A 154 -13.75 -4.82 8.62
CA SER A 154 -15.21 -4.67 8.63
C SER A 154 -15.98 -5.98 8.48
N GLY A 155 -15.29 -7.11 8.30
CA GLY A 155 -15.87 -8.40 7.98
C GLY A 155 -15.67 -8.77 6.51
N GLY A 156 -15.72 -10.07 6.23
CA GLY A 156 -15.50 -10.67 4.91
C GLY A 156 -14.59 -11.89 4.98
N ASP A 157 -14.38 -12.52 3.81
CA ASP A 157 -13.63 -13.77 3.72
C ASP A 157 -12.12 -13.56 3.73
N TRP A 158 -11.46 -14.54 4.34
CA TRP A 158 -10.02 -14.74 4.23
C TRP A 158 -9.67 -15.14 2.80
N LYS A 159 -8.77 -14.38 2.19
CA LYS A 159 -8.30 -14.64 0.83
C LYS A 159 -6.80 -14.54 0.77
N ILE A 160 -6.23 -15.23 -0.20
CA ILE A 160 -4.86 -14.96 -0.62
C ILE A 160 -4.81 -13.53 -1.10
N THR A 161 -3.80 -12.80 -0.67
CA THR A 161 -3.63 -11.39 -0.96
C THR A 161 -2.28 -11.15 -1.58
N ILE A 162 -2.27 -10.44 -2.71
CA ILE A 162 -1.06 -9.89 -3.30
C ILE A 162 -1.13 -8.37 -3.19
N MET A 163 -0.21 -7.78 -2.46
CA MET A 163 -0.13 -6.35 -2.25
C MET A 163 1.13 -5.78 -2.88
N THR A 164 0.97 -4.87 -3.85
CA THR A 164 2.11 -4.17 -4.44
C THR A 164 2.52 -3.01 -3.55
N ALA A 165 3.72 -3.10 -2.98
CA ALA A 165 4.39 -2.02 -2.28
C ALA A 165 5.22 -1.19 -3.26
N ARG A 166 5.12 0.14 -3.18
CA ARG A 166 5.83 1.08 -4.06
C ARG A 166 6.59 2.12 -3.25
N PHE A 167 7.69 2.63 -3.82
CA PHE A 167 8.48 3.70 -3.23
C PHE A 167 8.96 3.33 -1.81
N ASP A 168 8.79 4.23 -0.84
CA ASP A 168 9.14 4.06 0.57
C ASP A 168 8.49 2.82 1.20
N GLN A 169 7.29 2.44 0.74
CA GLN A 169 6.60 1.26 1.26
C GLN A 169 7.24 -0.06 0.81
N ALA A 170 8.05 -0.05 -0.24
CA ALA A 170 8.80 -1.24 -0.66
C ALA A 170 9.93 -1.59 0.33
N GLU A 171 10.35 -0.62 1.16
CA GLU A 171 11.37 -0.80 2.21
C GLU A 171 10.72 -1.00 3.59
N ASN A 172 9.53 -0.46 3.80
CA ASN A 172 8.77 -0.59 5.05
C ASN A 172 7.86 -1.83 5.04
N LEU A 173 8.44 -3.01 5.16
CA LEU A 173 7.72 -4.28 5.15
C LEU A 173 7.43 -4.80 6.57
N PRO A 174 6.31 -5.51 6.80
CA PRO A 174 6.04 -6.13 8.09
C PRO A 174 6.97 -7.32 8.36
N GLN A 175 6.91 -7.88 9.56
CA GLN A 175 7.55 -9.16 9.83
C GLN A 175 6.73 -10.31 9.23
N LEU A 176 7.43 -11.31 8.68
CA LEU A 176 6.80 -12.51 8.13
C LEU A 176 6.19 -13.36 9.25
N ALA A 177 5.13 -14.09 8.89
CA ALA A 177 4.39 -15.01 9.76
C ALA A 177 3.82 -14.37 11.05
N ARG A 178 3.81 -13.04 11.15
CA ARG A 178 3.18 -12.33 12.26
C ARG A 178 1.82 -11.78 11.86
N PRO A 179 0.81 -11.88 12.73
CA PRO A 179 -0.46 -11.21 12.48
C PRO A 179 -0.31 -9.69 12.53
N VAL A 180 -0.85 -9.04 11.51
CA VAL A 180 -0.76 -7.59 11.32
C VAL A 180 -2.12 -7.01 10.92
N LYS A 181 -2.37 -5.80 11.40
CA LYS A 181 -3.39 -4.89 10.88
C LYS A 181 -2.72 -3.83 10.02
N PHE A 182 -3.32 -3.51 8.89
CA PHE A 182 -2.76 -2.50 8.00
C PHE A 182 -3.83 -1.85 7.13
N ARG A 183 -3.50 -0.69 6.56
CA ARG A 183 -4.33 -0.02 5.56
C ARG A 183 -3.79 -0.23 4.16
N ALA A 184 -4.67 -0.53 3.22
CA ALA A 184 -4.32 -0.73 1.83
C ALA A 184 -5.39 -0.20 0.89
N LEU A 185 -4.97 0.17 -0.31
CA LEU A 185 -5.86 0.54 -1.40
C LEU A 185 -6.33 -0.72 -2.10
N PRO A 186 -7.64 -0.98 -2.19
CA PRO A 186 -8.13 -2.06 -3.03
C PRO A 186 -7.77 -1.78 -4.51
N ALA A 187 -7.39 -2.82 -5.24
CA ALA A 187 -7.17 -2.74 -6.67
C ALA A 187 -8.21 -3.62 -7.39
N GLU A 188 -8.13 -4.92 -7.16
CA GLU A 188 -8.97 -5.93 -7.81
C GLU A 188 -9.25 -7.05 -6.80
N GLU A 189 -10.38 -7.74 -6.92
CA GLU A 189 -10.74 -8.85 -6.04
C GLU A 189 -11.51 -9.91 -6.84
N THR A 190 -11.11 -11.17 -6.70
CA THR A 190 -11.81 -12.34 -7.22
C THR A 190 -12.39 -13.16 -6.06
N GLU A 191 -12.96 -14.32 -6.35
CA GLU A 191 -13.45 -15.24 -5.31
C GLU A 191 -12.35 -15.64 -4.32
N HIS A 192 -11.11 -15.80 -4.78
CA HIS A 192 -10.03 -16.39 -3.98
C HIS A 192 -8.81 -15.49 -3.79
N LEU A 193 -8.67 -14.45 -4.61
CA LEU A 193 -7.51 -13.55 -4.62
C LEU A 193 -7.94 -12.12 -4.37
N ARG A 194 -7.19 -11.43 -3.52
CA ARG A 194 -7.33 -10.00 -3.29
C ARG A 194 -6.06 -9.28 -3.74
N MET A 195 -6.20 -8.32 -4.64
CA MET A 195 -5.10 -7.46 -5.06
C MET A 195 -5.21 -6.10 -4.38
N LEU A 196 -4.13 -5.75 -3.68
CA LEU A 196 -4.02 -4.52 -2.92
C LEU A 196 -2.82 -3.69 -3.39
N ARG A 197 -2.83 -2.41 -3.05
CA ARG A 197 -1.67 -1.52 -3.21
C ARG A 197 -1.40 -0.82 -1.89
N THR A 198 -0.13 -0.66 -1.55
CA THR A 198 0.21 0.21 -0.43
C THR A 198 -0.12 1.66 -0.79
N SER A 199 -0.32 2.46 0.25
CA SER A 199 -0.48 3.90 0.18
C SER A 199 0.56 4.56 1.07
N ARG A 200 0.71 5.88 0.98
CA ARG A 200 1.58 6.64 1.89
C ARG A 200 1.20 6.53 3.37
N ILE A 201 -0.03 6.07 3.66
CA ILE A 201 -0.52 5.90 5.04
C ILE A 201 -0.55 4.43 5.46
N THR A 202 -0.09 3.51 4.61
CA THR A 202 0.04 2.10 4.97
C THR A 202 1.04 1.99 6.13
N LYS A 203 0.56 1.42 7.22
CA LYS A 203 1.35 1.11 8.41
C LYS A 203 0.95 -0.28 8.85
N TYR A 204 1.93 -1.09 9.22
CA TYR A 204 1.71 -2.41 9.75
C TYR A 204 1.74 -2.33 11.27
N ILE A 205 0.67 -2.80 11.89
CA ILE A 205 0.51 -2.83 13.34
C ILE A 205 0.44 -4.31 13.70
N GLU A 206 1.50 -4.81 14.33
CA GLU A 206 1.47 -6.17 14.90
C GLU A 206 0.31 -6.24 15.90
N THR A 207 -0.51 -7.26 15.78
CA THR A 207 -1.73 -7.38 16.57
C THR A 207 -1.92 -8.82 17.02
N SER A 208 -2.76 -9.00 18.04
CA SER A 208 -3.45 -10.26 18.25
C SER A 208 -4.79 -10.17 17.51
N PRO A 209 -4.96 -10.89 16.41
CA PRO A 209 -6.12 -10.78 15.54
C PRO A 209 -7.37 -11.22 16.31
N SER A 210 -8.34 -10.32 16.40
CA SER A 210 -9.54 -10.50 17.21
C SER A 210 -10.47 -11.54 16.58
N GLY A 211 -10.90 -12.54 17.37
CA GLY A 211 -11.81 -13.59 16.91
C GLY A 211 -11.18 -14.55 15.90
N TRP A 212 -9.85 -14.60 15.82
CA TRP A 212 -9.14 -15.42 14.84
C TRP A 212 -8.61 -16.70 15.49
N GLN A 213 -9.29 -17.82 15.22
CA GLN A 213 -8.63 -19.12 15.19
C GLN A 213 -7.97 -19.24 13.83
N ILE A 214 -6.72 -18.76 13.71
CA ILE A 214 -5.89 -19.16 12.57
C ILE A 214 -5.84 -20.68 12.63
N PRO A 215 -5.91 -21.41 11.50
CA PRO A 215 -5.27 -22.72 11.46
C PRO A 215 -3.90 -22.60 12.14
N THR A 216 -3.54 -23.52 13.03
CA THR A 216 -2.35 -23.36 13.89
C THR A 216 -1.08 -23.03 13.11
N GLU A 217 -1.06 -23.31 11.81
CA GLU A 217 0.02 -22.97 10.90
C GLU A 217 -0.51 -22.26 9.63
N PRO A 218 0.11 -21.14 9.21
CA PRO A 218 -0.23 -20.45 7.96
C PRO A 218 -0.15 -21.33 6.70
N VAL A 219 0.61 -22.43 6.77
CA VAL A 219 0.71 -23.47 5.74
C VAL A 219 -0.66 -24.09 5.45
N GLU A 220 -1.51 -24.29 6.46
CA GLU A 220 -2.84 -24.87 6.26
C GLU A 220 -3.75 -23.97 5.43
N LEU A 221 -3.58 -22.64 5.54
CA LEU A 221 -4.29 -21.69 4.67
C LEU A 221 -3.81 -21.78 3.22
N LEU A 222 -2.51 -21.98 3.00
CA LEU A 222 -1.95 -22.19 1.66
C LEU A 222 -2.38 -23.55 1.07
N ARG A 223 -2.47 -24.60 1.89
CA ARG A 223 -3.00 -25.92 1.47
C ARG A 223 -4.47 -25.84 1.07
N GLY A 224 -5.25 -25.05 1.80
CA GLY A 224 -6.65 -24.74 1.48
C GLY A 224 -6.86 -23.81 0.28
N ALA A 225 -5.78 -23.30 -0.34
CA ALA A 225 -5.89 -22.50 -1.55
C ALA A 225 -6.56 -23.28 -2.70
N PRO A 226 -7.27 -22.61 -3.62
CA PRO A 226 -7.80 -23.24 -4.82
C PRO A 226 -6.71 -23.89 -5.67
N ASP A 227 -7.04 -25.02 -6.30
CA ASP A 227 -6.10 -25.80 -7.13
C ASP A 227 -5.53 -25.01 -8.31
N VAL A 228 -6.23 -23.98 -8.79
CA VAL A 228 -5.75 -23.06 -9.85
C VAL A 228 -4.45 -22.32 -9.47
N TYR A 229 -4.12 -22.22 -8.18
CA TYR A 229 -2.88 -21.63 -7.70
C TYR A 229 -1.84 -22.67 -7.28
N LYS A 230 -2.14 -23.97 -7.40
CA LYS A 230 -1.28 -25.07 -6.93
C LYS A 230 -0.80 -25.92 -8.11
N PRO A 231 -0.05 -25.35 -9.08
CA PRO A 231 0.50 -26.16 -10.16
C PRO A 231 1.50 -27.17 -9.59
N GLU A 232 1.61 -28.35 -10.22
CA GLU A 232 2.70 -29.25 -9.90
C GLU A 232 4.04 -28.59 -10.25
N LEU A 233 5.10 -28.89 -9.48
CA LEU A 233 6.44 -28.32 -9.73
C LEU A 233 6.91 -28.52 -11.19
N LYS A 234 6.62 -29.68 -11.78
CA LYS A 234 6.97 -30.01 -13.18
C LYS A 234 6.23 -29.15 -14.21
N GLN A 235 5.12 -28.53 -13.83
CA GLN A 235 4.26 -27.70 -14.67
C GLN A 235 4.51 -26.20 -14.47
N LEU A 236 5.43 -25.80 -13.58
CA LEU A 236 5.59 -24.40 -13.21
C LEU A 236 5.91 -23.47 -14.41
N MET A 237 6.72 -23.95 -15.35
CA MET A 237 7.05 -23.18 -16.56
C MET A 237 5.83 -23.02 -17.47
N GLU A 238 5.06 -24.09 -17.67
CA GLU A 238 3.83 -24.04 -18.46
C GLU A 238 2.80 -23.12 -17.79
N TYR A 239 2.68 -23.21 -16.45
CA TYR A 239 1.84 -22.32 -15.65
C TYR A 239 2.24 -20.86 -15.84
N TYR A 240 3.55 -20.55 -15.80
CA TYR A 240 4.06 -19.21 -16.07
C TYR A 240 3.67 -18.73 -17.47
N ASP A 241 3.88 -19.53 -18.51
CA ASP A 241 3.58 -19.16 -19.90
C ASP A 241 2.08 -18.90 -20.11
N GLN A 242 1.21 -19.74 -19.55
CA GLN A 242 -0.24 -19.56 -19.60
C GLN A 242 -0.70 -18.26 -18.92
N HIS A 243 0.06 -17.78 -17.94
CA HIS A 243 -0.26 -16.60 -17.14
C HIS A 243 0.67 -15.41 -17.43
N ALA A 244 1.50 -15.47 -18.48
CA ALA A 244 2.53 -14.47 -18.76
C ALA A 244 1.97 -13.06 -19.03
N ASN A 245 0.73 -12.98 -19.53
CA ASN A 245 0.02 -11.73 -19.79
C ASN A 245 -0.72 -11.19 -18.55
N GLN A 246 -0.74 -11.94 -17.45
CA GLN A 246 -1.34 -11.47 -16.21
C GLN A 246 -0.36 -10.58 -15.48
N ARG A 247 -0.84 -9.42 -15.03
CA ARG A 247 -0.01 -8.44 -14.32
C ARG A 247 0.54 -8.98 -13.01
N THR A 248 -0.19 -9.91 -12.40
CA THR A 248 0.15 -10.52 -11.12
C THR A 248 -0.26 -11.98 -11.17
N THR A 249 0.70 -12.87 -11.02
CA THR A 249 0.50 -14.32 -11.00
C THR A 249 1.09 -14.87 -9.71
N LEU A 250 0.44 -15.88 -9.13
CA LEU A 250 0.91 -16.59 -7.94
C LEU A 250 0.84 -18.09 -8.19
N ALA A 251 1.95 -18.77 -7.91
CA ALA A 251 1.99 -20.21 -7.77
C ALA A 251 2.34 -20.56 -6.32
N ILE A 252 1.63 -21.54 -5.76
CA ILE A 252 1.87 -22.15 -4.46
C ILE A 252 2.41 -23.54 -4.74
N ILE A 253 3.62 -23.81 -4.28
CA ILE A 253 4.28 -25.10 -4.50
C ILE A 253 4.64 -25.65 -3.13
N GLU A 254 4.33 -26.92 -2.91
CA GLU A 254 4.79 -27.68 -1.75
C GLU A 254 6.02 -28.48 -2.16
N GLY A 255 7.07 -28.43 -1.34
CA GLY A 255 8.30 -29.16 -1.60
C GLY A 255 9.14 -29.28 -0.32
N ASP A 256 9.94 -30.34 -0.26
CA ASP A 256 10.86 -30.57 0.85
C ASP A 256 12.08 -29.64 0.73
N VAL A 257 12.45 -29.00 1.85
CA VAL A 257 13.71 -28.25 1.96
C VAL A 257 14.79 -29.25 2.36
N VAL A 258 15.74 -29.52 1.47
CA VAL A 258 16.90 -30.41 1.71
C VAL A 258 18.09 -29.59 2.19
#